data_AF-A0A6L5EQF5-F1
#
_entry.id   AF-A0A6L5EQF5-F1
#
_cell.length_a   1.000
_cell.length_b   1.000
_cell.length_c   1.000
_cell.angle_alpha   90.00
_cell.angle_beta   90.00
_cell.angle_gamma   90.00
#
_symmetry.space_group_name_H-M   'P 1'
#
loop_
_entity.id
_entity.type
_entity.pdbx_description
1 polymer ?
#
loop_
_entity_poly.entity_id
_entity_poly.type
_entity_poly.pdbx_seq_one_letter_code
_entity_poly.pdbx_strand_id
1 'polypeptide(L)' 'MGIVIGSIRQGRLGDRIGRWVLETARATEGEDGQASDVELIDLKDVDLPLYASEVLPAMPFSLSPRSTTAPCPGR' A
#
# COMPACT_ATOMS: atom_id res chain seq x y z
N MET A 1 7.33 10.74 -13.27
CA MET A 1 6.87 9.38 -12.83
C MET A 1 6.77 9.35 -11.31
N GLY A 2 5.95 8.48 -10.72
CA GLY A 2 5.76 8.45 -9.25
C GLY A 2 6.12 7.08 -8.63
N ILE A 3 6.81 7.10 -7.49
CA ILE A 3 7.08 5.93 -6.66
C ILE A 3 6.17 5.99 -5.43
N VAL A 4 5.33 4.99 -5.23
CA VAL A 4 4.40 4.94 -4.08
C VAL A 4 4.81 3.82 -3.13
N ILE A 5 5.09 4.17 -1.87
CA ILE A 5 5.34 3.17 -0.81
C ILE A 5 4.01 2.88 -0.10
N GLY A 6 3.40 1.74 -0.44
CA GLY A 6 2.11 1.32 0.13
C GLY A 6 2.19 0.74 1.54
N SER A 7 3.38 0.42 2.04
CA SER A 7 3.55 -0.17 3.37
C SER A 7 3.63 0.92 4.43
N ILE A 8 2.78 0.85 5.47
CA ILE A 8 2.74 1.84 6.57
C ILE A 8 3.17 1.29 7.94
N ARG A 9 3.47 -0.02 8.02
CA ARG A 9 3.86 -0.69 9.27
C ARG A 9 5.28 -0.24 9.72
N GLN A 10 5.55 -0.39 11.01
CA GLN A 10 6.89 -0.16 11.58
C GLN A 10 7.89 -1.21 11.08
N GLY A 11 9.16 -0.82 10.94
CA GLY A 11 10.22 -1.72 10.43
C GLY A 11 10.10 -2.10 8.95
N ARG A 12 9.39 -1.31 8.14
CA ARG A 12 9.13 -1.60 6.72
C ARG A 12 10.39 -1.53 5.86
N LEU A 13 10.59 -2.55 5.02
CA LEU A 13 11.64 -2.58 4.00
C LEU A 13 11.33 -1.64 2.82
N GLY A 14 10.05 -1.41 2.53
CA GLY A 14 9.60 -0.61 1.39
C GLY A 14 10.14 0.83 1.40
N ASP A 15 10.35 1.41 2.58
CA ASP A 15 10.95 2.72 2.76
C ASP A 15 12.39 2.80 2.22
N ARG A 16 13.23 1.81 2.56
CA ARG A 16 14.61 1.71 2.06
C ARG A 16 14.64 1.45 0.55
N ILE A 17 13.81 0.54 0.06
CA ILE A 17 13.78 0.21 -1.37
C ILE A 17 13.28 1.40 -2.20
N GLY A 18 12.23 2.09 -1.74
CA GLY A 18 11.70 3.27 -2.43
C GLY A 18 12.75 4.36 -2.60
N ARG A 19 13.51 4.68 -1.54
CA ARG A 19 14.61 5.67 -1.63
C ARG A 19 15.71 5.22 -2.58
N TRP A 20 16.12 3.96 -2.53
CA TRP A 20 17.12 3.42 -3.46
C TRP A 20 16.65 3.51 -4.93
N VAL A 21 15.38 3.23 -5.21
CA VAL A 21 14.83 3.38 -6.57
C VAL A 21 14.81 4.84 -6.99
N LEU A 22 14.42 5.77 -6.10
CA LEU A 22 14.44 7.21 -6.39
C LEU A 22 15.85 7.70 -6.75
N GLU A 23 16.85 7.29 -5.96
CA GLU A 23 18.26 7.62 -6.23
C GLU A 23 18.71 7.07 -7.58
N THR A 24 18.39 5.81 -7.87
CA THR A 24 18.73 5.15 -9.13
C THR A 24 18.07 5.85 -10.32
N ALA A 25 16.79 6.22 -10.19
CA ALA A 25 16.05 6.90 -11.23
C ALA A 25 16.58 8.31 -11.51
N ARG A 26 17.03 9.04 -10.48
CA ARG A 26 17.67 10.36 -10.64
C ARG A 26 19.08 10.27 -11.23
N ALA A 27 19.79 9.18 -10.95
CA ALA A 27 21.11 8.93 -11.51
C ALA A 27 21.07 8.40 -12.96
N THR A 28 19.91 7.96 -13.42
CA THR A 28 19.72 7.46 -14.78
C THR A 28 19.22 8.60 -15.67
N GLU A 29 20.02 8.96 -16.67
CA GLU A 29 19.61 9.88 -17.73
C GLU A 29 18.76 9.13 -18.77
N GLY A 30 17.67 9.75 -19.21
CA GLY A 30 16.85 9.23 -20.31
C GLY A 30 17.56 9.38 -21.67
N GLU A 31 16.92 8.92 -22.75
CA GLU A 31 17.45 9.07 -24.12
C GLU A 31 17.74 10.54 -24.49
N ASP A 32 17.01 11.47 -23.88
CA ASP A 32 17.17 12.92 -24.04
C ASP A 32 18.34 13.51 -23.23
N GLY A 33 19.13 12.68 -22.53
CA GLY A 33 20.27 13.09 -21.70
C GLY A 33 19.86 13.83 -20.42
N GLN A 34 18.60 13.69 -20.00
CA GLN A 34 18.03 14.42 -18.87
C GLN A 34 17.65 13.45 -17.75
N ALA A 35 17.89 13.87 -16.51
CA ALA A 35 17.44 13.14 -15.34
C ALA A 35 15.91 13.09 -15.29
N SER A 36 15.37 11.93 -14.91
CA SER A 36 13.93 11.74 -14.81
C SER A 36 13.35 12.55 -13.64
N ASP A 37 12.27 13.28 -13.91
CA ASP A 37 11.47 13.93 -12.85
C ASP A 37 10.63 12.86 -12.14
N VAL A 38 11.11 12.44 -10.97
CA VAL A 38 10.53 11.37 -10.16
C VAL A 38 10.26 11.86 -8.74
N GLU A 39 9.01 11.65 -8.33
CA GLU A 39 8.52 11.96 -6.99
C GLU A 39 8.29 10.66 -6.20
N LEU A 40 8.61 10.68 -4.91
CA LEU A 40 8.37 9.58 -3.99
C LEU A 40 7.31 9.97 -2.98
N ILE A 41 6.26 9.17 -2.88
CA ILE A 41 5.10 9.36 -2.02
C ILE A 41 5.04 8.19 -1.03
N ASP A 42 5.28 8.46 0.25
CA ASP A 42 5.12 7.47 1.33
C ASP A 42 3.73 7.59 1.95
N LEU A 43 2.92 6.53 1.83
CA LEU A 43 1.55 6.54 2.38
C LEU A 43 1.52 6.62 3.90
N LYS A 44 2.64 6.39 4.60
CA LYS A 44 2.71 6.58 6.06
C LYS A 44 2.61 8.06 6.43
N ASP A 45 3.11 8.95 5.59
CA ASP A 45 3.15 10.39 5.86
C ASP A 45 1.87 11.09 5.39
N VAL A 46 1.03 10.38 4.62
CA VAL A 46 -0.27 10.89 4.19
C VAL A 46 -1.33 10.44 5.18
N ASP A 47 -2.04 11.40 5.77
CA ASP A 47 -3.20 11.14 6.63
C ASP A 47 -4.41 10.72 5.79
N LEU A 48 -4.36 9.48 5.28
CA LEU A 48 -5.43 8.88 4.51
C LEU A 48 -6.33 8.05 5.43
N PRO A 49 -7.67 8.18 5.31
CA PRO A 49 -8.58 7.27 5.98
C PRO A 49 -8.36 5.85 5.44
N LEU A 50 -7.74 5.00 6.27
CA LEU A 50 -7.49 3.60 5.93
C LEU A 50 -8.81 2.83 5.98
N TYR A 51 -9.23 2.32 4.84
CA TYR A 51 -10.33 1.38 4.79
C TYR A 51 -9.86 0.03 5.33
N ALA A 52 -10.16 -0.24 6.60
CA ALA A 52 -9.71 -1.45 7.32
C ALA A 52 -10.78 -2.56 7.43
N SER A 53 -11.94 -2.38 6.77
CA SER A 53 -13.00 -3.39 6.77
C SER A 53 -12.59 -4.58 5.91
N GLU A 54 -12.78 -5.78 6.44
CA GLU A 54 -12.58 -7.05 5.73
C GLU A 54 -13.52 -7.20 4.52
N VAL A 55 -14.66 -6.52 4.56
CA VAL A 55 -15.66 -6.48 3.48
C VAL A 55 -15.52 -5.18 2.70
N LEU A 56 -15.46 -5.23 1.37
CA LEU A 56 -15.41 -4.03 0.51
C LEU A 56 -16.74 -3.26 0.57
N PRO A 57 -16.76 -1.92 0.41
CA PRO A 57 -17.98 -1.11 0.58
C PRO A 57 -19.10 -1.47 -0.39
N ALA A 58 -18.72 -1.96 -1.58
CA ALA A 58 -19.66 -2.35 -2.64
C ALA A 58 -20.07 -3.83 -2.56
N MET A 59 -19.55 -4.61 -1.60
CA MET A 59 -19.95 -5.99 -1.44
C MET A 59 -21.31 -6.07 -0.73
N PRO A 60 -22.28 -6.85 -1.26
CA PRO A 60 -23.53 -7.09 -0.55
C PRO A 60 -23.25 -7.87 0.74
N PHE A 61 -23.94 -7.48 1.82
CA PHE A 61 -23.79 -8.07 3.16
C PHE A 61 -23.94 -9.60 3.17
N SER A 62 -24.66 -10.20 2.22
CA SER A 62 -24.86 -11.66 2.15
C SER A 62 -23.65 -12.45 1.66
N LEU A 63 -22.60 -11.79 1.14
CA LEU A 63 -21.33 -12.42 0.74
C LEU A 63 -20.20 -12.20 1.77
N SER A 64 -20.50 -11.57 2.92
CA SER A 64 -19.57 -11.51 4.04
C SER A 64 -19.23 -12.94 4.50
N PRO A 65 -17.94 -13.30 4.70
CA PRO A 65 -17.58 -14.61 5.21
C PRO A 65 -18.24 -14.77 6.58
N ARG A 66 -19.28 -15.61 6.60
CA ARG A 66 -20.11 -15.90 7.76
C ARG A 66 -19.21 -16.09 8.98
N SER A 67 -19.42 -15.29 10.03
CA SER A 67 -18.76 -15.52 11.31
C SER A 67 -19.07 -16.96 11.74
N THR A 68 -18.07 -17.84 11.70
CA THR A 68 -18.16 -19.17 12.29
C THR A 68 -18.21 -18.98 13.80
N THR A 69 -19.41 -18.73 14.30
CA THR A 69 -19.75 -18.91 15.71
C THR A 69 -21.17 -19.44 15.73
N ALA A 70 -21.33 -20.65 15.19
CA ALA A 70 -22.47 -21.46 15.59
C ALA A 70 -22.19 -21.92 17.03
N PRO A 71 -23.08 -21.67 18.00
CA PRO A 71 -22.96 -22.32 19.30
C PRO A 71 -23.08 -23.84 19.09
N CYS A 72 -22.14 -24.62 19.64
CA CYS A 72 -22.26 -26.08 19.68
C CYS A 72 -23.62 -26.46 20.28
N PRO A 73 -24.47 -27.22 19.56
CA PRO A 73 -25.73 -27.68 20.12
C PRO A 73 -25.45 -28.84 21.09
N GLY A 74 -25.78 -28.64 22.37
CA GLY A 74 -26.06 -29.70 23.34
C GLY A 74 -24.87 -30.55 23.79
N ARG A 75 -24.41 -30.31 25.02
CA ARG A 75 -23.87 -31.37 25.88
C ARG A 75 -24.96 -31.79 26.86
#